data_AF-A0A945M8Q3-F1
#
_entry.id   AF-A0A945M8Q3-F1
#
_cell.length_a   1.000
_cell.length_b   1.000
_cell.length_c   1.000
_cell.angle_alpha   90.00
_cell.angle_beta   90.00
_cell.angle_gamma   90.00
#
_symmetry.space_group_name_H-M   'P 1'
#
loop_
_entity.id
_entity.type
_entity.pdbx_description
1 polymer ?
#
loop_
_entity_poly.entity_id
_entity_poly.type
_entity_poly.pdbx_seq_one_letter_code
_entity_poly.pdbx_strand_id
1 'polypeptide(L)'
;AKEFLMTGDRLTAEQAAAMGLVNHAVPDDELDERVYAFADRLTKGAIRAIQYSKISVNIGLKQLAHSIMDTSIAYESITNYSDDHQEAVNAFREKRKPSFTGQ
;
A
#
# COMPACT_ATOMS: atom_id res chain seq x y z
N ALA A 1 -6.39 2.32 -9.15
CA ALA A 1 -6.24 1.28 -8.10
C ALA A 1 -6.49 -0.13 -8.63
N LYS A 2 -7.67 -0.46 -9.17
CA LYS A 2 -8.00 -1.84 -9.62
C LYS A 2 -7.00 -2.43 -10.62
N GLU A 3 -6.54 -1.64 -11.59
CA GLU A 3 -5.50 -2.04 -12.55
C GLU A 3 -4.28 -2.64 -11.85
N PHE A 4 -3.58 -1.87 -11.02
CA PHE A 4 -2.42 -2.35 -10.27
C PHE A 4 -2.71 -3.55 -9.35
N LEU A 5 -3.89 -3.58 -8.70
CA LEU A 5 -4.28 -4.70 -7.84
C LEU A 5 -4.51 -6.00 -8.63
N MET A 6 -4.90 -5.90 -9.90
CA MET A 6 -5.20 -7.06 -10.75
C MET A 6 -4.00 -7.50 -11.59
N THR A 7 -3.11 -6.57 -11.98
CA THR A 7 -1.95 -6.86 -12.83
C THR A 7 -0.67 -7.10 -12.06
N GLY A 8 -0.55 -6.53 -10.84
CA GLY A 8 0.70 -6.55 -10.09
C GLY A 8 1.80 -5.70 -10.71
N ASP A 9 1.46 -4.77 -11.61
CA ASP A 9 2.45 -3.91 -12.27
C ASP A 9 3.21 -3.04 -11.27
N ARG A 10 4.49 -2.83 -11.56
CA ARG A 10 5.36 -1.99 -10.73
C ARG A 10 5.03 -0.52 -10.93
N LEU A 11 5.21 0.25 -9.86
CA LEU A 11 4.99 1.68 -9.83
C LEU A 11 6.29 2.41 -9.48
N THR A 12 6.59 3.49 -10.20
CA THR A 12 7.67 4.43 -9.85
C THR A 12 7.22 5.39 -8.74
N ALA A 13 8.18 5.99 -8.03
CA ALA A 13 7.87 6.94 -6.96
C ALA A 13 7.14 8.18 -7.51
N GLU A 14 7.53 8.65 -8.70
CA GLU A 14 6.94 9.80 -9.37
C GLU A 14 5.48 9.54 -9.75
N GLN A 15 5.20 8.35 -10.30
CA GLN A 15 3.81 7.94 -10.60
C GLN A 15 2.99 7.85 -9.31
N ALA A 16 3.56 7.28 -8.24
CA ALA A 16 2.89 7.19 -6.94
C ALA A 16 2.54 8.57 -6.37
N ALA A 17 3.45 9.54 -6.49
CA ALA A 17 3.21 10.92 -6.06
C ALA A 17 2.14 11.60 -6.94
N ALA A 18 2.21 11.44 -8.26
CA ALA A 18 1.26 12.04 -9.19
C ALA A 18 -0.18 11.55 -8.98
N MET A 19 -0.37 10.30 -8.56
CA MET A 19 -1.69 9.74 -8.24
C MET A 19 -2.12 9.92 -6.78
N GLY A 20 -1.29 10.57 -5.94
CA GLY A 20 -1.59 10.80 -4.52
C GLY A 20 -1.50 9.56 -3.63
N LEU A 21 -0.81 8.50 -4.07
CA LEU A 21 -0.52 7.34 -3.25
C LEU A 21 0.53 7.67 -2.16
N VAL A 22 1.49 8.52 -2.53
CA VAL A 22 2.45 9.14 -1.60
C VAL A 22 2.38 10.65 -1.77
N ASN A 23 2.82 11.40 -0.75
CA ASN A 23 2.73 12.85 -0.80
C ASN A 23 3.84 13.50 -1.65
N HIS A 24 5.04 12.92 -1.63
CA HIS A 24 6.23 13.44 -2.31
C HIS A 24 7.11 12.28 -2.78
N ALA A 25 7.77 12.47 -3.92
CA ALA A 25 8.87 11.66 -4.41
C ALA A 25 10.09 12.59 -4.57
N VAL A 26 11.23 12.20 -4.01
CA VAL A 26 12.48 12.97 -3.99
C VAL A 26 13.64 12.03 -4.31
N PRO A 27 14.82 12.54 -4.74
CA PRO A 27 16.04 11.75 -4.82
C PRO A 27 16.34 11.01 -3.51
N ASP A 28 16.96 9.83 -3.62
CA ASP A 28 17.24 8.94 -2.49
C ASP A 28 18.12 9.63 -1.42
N ASP A 29 19.10 10.41 -1.87
CA ASP A 29 20.01 11.18 -1.01
C ASP A 29 19.36 12.40 -0.34
N GLU A 30 18.17 12.81 -0.79
CA GLU A 30 17.39 13.91 -0.19
C GLU A 30 16.25 13.41 0.72
N LEU A 31 15.98 12.10 0.77
CA LEU A 31 14.84 11.53 1.48
C LEU A 31 14.84 11.89 2.97
N ASP A 32 15.96 11.66 3.64
CA ASP A 32 16.10 11.90 5.07
C ASP A 32 15.91 13.38 5.41
N GLU A 33 16.55 14.28 4.65
CA GLU A 33 16.39 15.72 4.82
C GLU A 33 14.92 16.14 4.69
N ARG A 34 14.24 15.65 3.64
CA ARG A 34 12.83 15.97 3.38
C ARG A 34 11.91 15.49 4.51
N VAL A 35 12.16 14.29 5.03
CA VAL A 35 11.41 13.70 6.15
C VAL A 35 11.65 14.48 7.43
N TYR A 36 12.90 14.76 7.79
CA TYR A 36 13.23 15.52 9.00
C TYR A 36 12.68 16.94 8.97
N ALA A 37 12.78 17.64 7.84
CA ALA A 37 12.21 18.96 7.68
C ALA A 37 10.69 18.97 7.87
N PHE A 38 9.99 17.96 7.35
CA PHE A 38 8.54 17.84 7.54
C PHE A 38 8.17 17.52 9.00
N ALA A 39 8.89 16.58 9.62
CA ALA A 39 8.68 16.22 11.02
C ALA A 39 8.93 17.42 11.95
N ASP A 40 10.02 18.14 11.76
CA ASP A 40 10.36 19.35 12.53
C ASP A 40 9.29 20.44 12.40
N ARG A 41 8.71 20.60 11.20
CA ARG A 41 7.58 21.51 11.01
C ARG A 41 6.35 21.12 11.84
N LEU A 42 6.07 19.81 11.95
CA LEU A 42 4.94 19.33 12.75
C LEU A 42 5.21 19.47 14.25
N THR A 43 6.43 19.18 14.72
CA THR A 43 6.79 19.25 16.14
C THR A 43 6.81 20.69 16.67
N LYS A 44 7.03 21.68 15.80
CA LYS A 44 6.94 23.11 16.12
C LYS A 44 5.51 23.68 16.05
N GLY A 45 4.52 22.88 15.63
CA GLY A 45 3.13 23.30 15.50
C GLY A 45 2.28 23.11 16.77
N ALA A 46 0.99 23.44 16.67
CA ALA A 46 0.02 23.19 17.74
C ALA A 46 -0.28 21.68 17.85
N ILE A 47 0.57 20.95 18.60
CA ILE A 47 0.60 19.48 18.65
C ILE A 47 -0.77 18.85 18.87
N ARG A 48 -1.56 19.34 19.83
CA ARG A 48 -2.90 18.80 20.11
C ARG A 48 -3.85 18.97 18.92
N ALA A 49 -3.84 20.13 18.27
CA ALA A 49 -4.68 20.35 17.10
C ALA A 49 -4.27 19.42 15.95
N ILE A 50 -2.96 19.30 15.68
CA ILE A 50 -2.43 18.38 14.66
C ILE A 50 -2.85 16.93 14.93
N GLN A 51 -2.71 16.47 16.19
CA GLN A 51 -3.10 15.13 16.60
C GLN A 51 -4.61 14.89 16.41
N TYR A 52 -5.45 15.83 16.85
CA TYR A 52 -6.89 15.69 16.73
C TYR A 52 -7.35 15.75 15.28
N SER A 53 -6.77 16.61 14.44
CA SER A 53 -7.03 16.60 13.00
C SER A 53 -6.66 15.26 12.37
N LYS A 54 -5.48 14.69 12.69
CA LYS A 54 -5.08 13.37 12.20
C LYS A 54 -6.08 12.29 12.61
N ILE A 55 -6.52 12.29 13.86
CA ILE A 55 -7.50 11.32 14.35
C ILE A 55 -8.82 11.46 13.60
N SER A 56 -9.38 12.67 13.57
CA SER A 56 -10.68 12.94 12.96
C SER A 56 -10.71 12.57 11.47
N VAL A 57 -9.70 12.95 10.69
CA VAL A 57 -9.62 12.63 9.26
C VAL A 57 -9.50 11.13 9.02
N ASN A 58 -8.76 10.41 9.89
CA ASN A 58 -8.56 8.97 9.74
C ASN A 58 -9.78 8.12 10.12
N ILE A 59 -10.80 8.68 10.78
CA ILE A 59 -12.01 7.91 11.14
C ILE A 59 -12.70 7.36 9.90
N GLY A 60 -12.89 8.19 8.86
CA GLY A 60 -13.54 7.76 7.62
C GLY A 60 -12.76 6.66 6.89
N LEU A 61 -11.43 6.79 6.85
CA LEU A 61 -10.56 5.77 6.25
C LEU A 61 -10.66 4.43 7.00
N LYS A 62 -10.69 4.46 8.34
CA LYS A 62 -10.85 3.25 9.16
C LYS A 62 -12.21 2.58 8.94
N GLN A 63 -13.28 3.37 8.87
CA GLN A 63 -14.62 2.85 8.59
C GLN A 63 -14.68 2.14 7.23
N LEU A 64 -14.12 2.78 6.19
CA LEU A 64 -14.03 2.16 4.87
C LEU A 64 -13.21 0.87 4.90
N ALA A 65 -12.04 0.89 5.54
CA ALA A 65 -11.20 -0.30 5.69
C ALA A 65 -11.97 -1.43 6.39
N HIS A 66 -12.59 -1.17 7.53
CA HIS A 66 -13.39 -2.18 8.26
C HIS A 66 -14.53 -2.76 7.40
N SER A 67 -15.17 -1.95 6.54
CA SER A 67 -16.27 -2.41 5.69
C SER A 67 -15.86 -3.42 4.61
N ILE A 68 -14.57 -3.45 4.23
CA ILE A 68 -14.06 -4.32 3.16
C ILE A 68 -13.08 -5.38 3.67
N MET A 69 -12.50 -5.20 4.87
CA MET A 69 -11.39 -6.01 5.36
C MET A 69 -11.78 -7.47 5.51
N ASP A 70 -12.94 -7.76 6.10
CA ASP A 70 -13.39 -9.13 6.37
C ASP A 70 -13.53 -9.94 5.08
N THR A 71 -14.21 -9.36 4.08
CA THR A 71 -14.36 -9.98 2.76
C THR A 71 -13.02 -10.13 2.05
N SER A 72 -12.15 -9.12 2.13
CA SER A 72 -10.83 -9.15 1.49
C SER A 72 -9.96 -10.26 2.09
N ILE A 73 -9.89 -10.35 3.41
CA ILE A 73 -9.13 -11.39 4.14
C ILE A 73 -9.71 -12.77 3.87
N ALA A 74 -11.03 -12.92 3.82
CA ALA A 74 -11.67 -14.21 3.55
C ALA A 74 -11.29 -14.73 2.16
N TYR A 75 -11.37 -13.91 1.10
CA TYR A 75 -11.02 -14.32 -0.26
C TYR A 75 -9.51 -14.48 -0.47
N GLU A 76 -8.70 -13.64 0.16
CA GLU A 76 -7.24 -13.82 0.21
C GLU A 76 -6.88 -15.17 0.86
N SER A 77 -7.56 -15.53 1.96
CA SER A 77 -7.33 -16.80 2.64
C SER A 77 -7.68 -17.98 1.74
N ILE A 78 -8.82 -17.94 1.04
CA ILE A 78 -9.24 -19.01 0.12
C ILE A 78 -8.20 -19.18 -1.01
N THR A 79 -7.78 -18.09 -1.64
CA THR A 79 -6.83 -18.14 -2.76
C THR A 79 -5.44 -18.55 -2.31
N ASN A 80 -5.00 -18.25 -1.09
CA ASN A 80 -3.72 -18.75 -0.56
C ASN A 80 -3.66 -20.28 -0.39
N TYR A 81 -4.80 -20.98 -0.32
CA TYR A 81 -4.87 -22.45 -0.29
C TYR A 81 -5.14 -23.07 -1.67
N SER A 82 -5.23 -22.27 -2.73
CA SER A 82 -5.47 -22.76 -4.10
C SER A 82 -4.23 -23.41 -4.71
N ASP A 83 -4.45 -24.26 -5.71
CA ASP A 83 -3.36 -24.87 -6.48
C ASP A 83 -2.60 -23.78 -7.27
N ASP A 84 -3.31 -22.76 -7.75
CA ASP A 84 -2.72 -21.60 -8.43
C ASP A 84 -1.74 -20.82 -7.53
N HIS A 85 -2.02 -20.69 -6.22
CA HIS A 85 -1.08 -20.07 -5.30
C HIS A 85 0.18 -20.91 -5.11
N GLN A 86 0.01 -22.23 -4.93
CA GLN A 86 1.16 -23.14 -4.82
C GLN A 86 2.03 -23.13 -6.08
N GLU A 87 1.40 -23.09 -7.25
CA GLU A 87 2.05 -22.93 -8.55
C GLU A 87 2.77 -21.59 -8.68
N ALA A 88 2.16 -20.48 -8.26
CA ALA A 88 2.81 -19.16 -8.26
C ALA A 88 4.11 -19.18 -7.44
N VAL A 89 4.05 -19.77 -6.23
CA VAL A 89 5.22 -19.89 -5.34
C VAL A 89 6.31 -20.77 -5.96
N ASN A 90 5.94 -21.91 -6.54
CA ASN A 90 6.89 -22.82 -7.19
C ASN A 90 7.54 -22.17 -8.42
N ALA A 91 6.73 -21.57 -9.29
CA ALA A 91 7.21 -20.89 -10.49
C ALA A 91 8.17 -19.74 -10.16
N PHE A 92 7.88 -18.96 -9.11
CA PHE A 92 8.76 -17.91 -8.63
C PHE A 92 10.11 -18.46 -8.14
N ARG A 93 10.09 -19.54 -7.34
CA ARG A 93 11.32 -20.21 -6.86
C ARG A 93 12.15 -20.80 -7.99
N GLU A 94 11.49 -21.38 -8.99
CA GLU A 94 12.09 -22.01 -10.15
C GLU A 94 12.44 -21.01 -11.27
N LYS A 95 12.11 -19.72 -11.10
CA LYS A 95 12.31 -18.63 -12.08
C LYS A 95 11.69 -18.93 -13.46
N ARG A 96 10.51 -19.55 -13.46
CA ARG A 96 9.74 -19.84 -14.67
C ARG A 96 8.42 -19.09 -14.67
N LYS A 97 7.74 -19.07 -15.82
CA LYS A 97 6.39 -18.52 -15.92
C LYS A 97 5.39 -19.48 -15.23
N PRO A 98 4.47 -18.98 -14.39
CA PRO A 98 3.42 -19.80 -13.80
C PRO A 98 2.36 -20.19 -14.83
N SER A 99 1.71 -21.35 -14.63
CA SER A 99 0.58 -21.83 -15.42
C SER A 99 -0.67 -21.96 -14.54
N PHE A 100 -1.51 -20.94 -14.56
CA PHE A 100 -2.74 -20.90 -13.75
C PHE A 100 -3.89 -21.66 -14.41
N THR A 101 -4.70 -22.31 -13.58
CA THR A 101 -5.85 -23.14 -13.97
C THR A 101 -7.17 -22.63 -13.39
N GLY A 102 -7.12 -21.69 -12.45
CA GLY A 102 -8.28 -21.16 -11.73
C GLY A 102 -8.77 -22.05 -10.60
N GLN A 103 -7.93 -22.98 -10.11
CA GLN A 103 -8.22 -23.94 -9.04
C GLN A 103 -7.35 -23.70 -7.83
#